data_AF-A0A7S3ESC5-F1
#
_entry.id   AF-A0A7S3ESC5-F1
#
_cell.length_a   1.000
_cell.length_b   1.000
_cell.length_c   1.000
_cell.angle_alpha   90.00
_cell.angle_beta   90.00
_cell.angle_gamma   90.00
#
_symmetry.space_group_name_H-M   'P 1'
#
loop_
_entity.id
_entity.type
_entity.pdbx_description
1 polymer ?
#
loop_
_entity_poly.entity_id
_entity_poly.type
_entity_poly.pdbx_seq_one_letter_code
_entity_poly.pdbx_strand_id
1 'polypeptide(L)'
;MSSEEQRLATANTGQTSTATMQGALFTPRPARRRGETVLTPEAPTFLLKEDFANIHAFTALSDCAVLDVLMPPYGDEAERDCHYFEEIAAEGEATGLGTRLLRSIAPPASLDIRRGEYCGPIVQPDDVAALKRRWPR
;
A
#
# COMPACT_ATOMS: atom_id res chain seq x y z
N MET A 1 42.34 27.73 -23.92
CA MET A 1 41.52 28.25 -25.03
C MET A 1 40.38 27.26 -25.22
N SER A 2 39.20 27.53 -24.61
CA SER A 2 38.13 28.36 -25.20
C SER A 2 37.44 27.59 -26.32
N SER A 3 36.13 27.39 -26.40
CA SER A 3 34.97 27.88 -25.65
C SER A 3 33.71 27.15 -26.16
N GLU A 4 32.55 27.48 -25.59
CA GLU A 4 31.17 27.28 -26.09
C GLU A 4 30.55 25.90 -25.77
N GLU A 5 29.74 25.70 -24.73
CA GLU A 5 28.72 26.58 -24.14
C GLU A 5 27.66 27.03 -25.17
N GLN A 6 26.65 26.19 -25.46
CA GLN A 6 25.22 26.59 -25.49
C GLN A 6 24.24 25.52 -26.01
N ARG A 7 23.16 25.35 -25.22
CA ARG A 7 21.75 25.05 -25.60
C ARG A 7 21.47 23.62 -26.10
N LEU A 8 20.47 22.89 -25.61
CA LEU A 8 19.14 23.28 -25.14
C LEU A 8 18.78 22.60 -23.82
N ALA A 9 18.38 23.41 -22.84
CA ALA A 9 17.40 23.00 -21.85
C ALA A 9 16.05 22.90 -22.56
N THR A 10 15.59 21.67 -22.84
CA THR A 10 14.17 21.42 -23.06
C THR A 10 13.54 21.18 -21.70
N ALA A 11 13.02 22.27 -21.14
CA ALA A 11 11.97 22.23 -20.13
C ALA A 11 10.83 21.36 -20.67
N ASN A 12 10.67 20.15 -20.12
CA ASN A 12 9.38 19.50 -20.17
C ASN A 12 8.70 19.81 -18.85
N THR A 13 7.91 20.87 -18.92
CA THR A 13 6.87 21.28 -17.99
C THR A 13 6.12 20.06 -17.50
N GLY A 14 6.56 19.50 -16.36
CA GLY A 14 5.72 18.64 -15.56
C GLY A 14 4.56 19.51 -15.11
N GLN A 15 3.43 19.42 -15.82
CA GLN A 15 2.15 19.85 -15.29
C GLN A 15 1.88 18.96 -14.07
N THR A 16 2.41 19.38 -12.92
CA THR A 16 1.77 19.16 -11.63
C THR A 16 0.40 19.81 -11.74
N SER A 17 -0.58 19.03 -12.18
CA SER A 17 -1.98 19.32 -11.91
C SER A 17 -2.13 19.26 -10.40
N THR A 18 -1.86 20.37 -9.75
CA THR A 18 -2.40 20.70 -8.43
C THR A 18 -3.90 20.80 -8.60
N ALA A 19 -4.56 19.64 -8.67
CA ALA A 19 -6.00 19.56 -8.49
C ALA A 19 -6.24 19.84 -7.02
N THR A 20 -6.51 21.11 -6.73
CA THR A 20 -7.14 21.60 -5.51
C THR A 20 -8.45 20.84 -5.32
N MET A 21 -8.40 19.65 -4.70
CA MET A 21 -9.57 18.90 -4.24
C MET A 21 -10.08 19.51 -2.94
N GLN A 22 -10.47 20.78 -3.02
CA GLN A 22 -11.19 21.50 -1.99
C GLN A 22 -12.68 21.37 -2.34
N GLY A 23 -13.42 20.44 -1.72
CA GLY A 23 -14.87 20.41 -1.92
C GLY A 23 -15.67 19.17 -1.51
N ALA A 24 -15.04 18.02 -1.26
CA ALA A 24 -15.71 16.88 -0.63
C ALA A 24 -14.95 16.52 0.64
N LEU A 25 -15.39 17.10 1.75
CA LEU A 25 -14.90 16.80 3.09
C LEU A 25 -14.87 15.28 3.28
N PHE A 26 -13.67 14.70 3.51
CA PHE A 26 -13.47 13.27 3.74
C PHE A 26 -14.22 12.83 5.00
N THR A 27 -15.52 12.58 4.88
CA THR A 27 -16.35 12.11 5.99
C THR A 27 -15.78 10.78 6.48
N PRO A 28 -15.39 10.70 7.77
CA PRO A 28 -14.88 9.48 8.35
C PRO A 28 -15.86 8.32 8.14
N ARG A 29 -15.35 7.16 7.77
CA ARG A 29 -16.16 5.96 7.49
C ARG A 29 -16.01 4.95 8.63
N PRO A 30 -17.11 4.33 9.10
CA PRO A 30 -17.02 3.28 10.09
C PRO A 30 -16.38 2.02 9.47
N ALA A 31 -15.46 1.42 10.22
CA ALA A 31 -14.81 0.16 9.92
C ALA A 31 -14.90 -0.76 11.13
N ARG A 32 -15.09 -2.06 10.90
CA ARG A 32 -15.07 -3.05 11.97
C ARG A 32 -13.66 -3.61 12.15
N ARG A 33 -13.11 -3.50 13.36
CA ARG A 33 -11.83 -4.11 13.72
C ARG A 33 -11.94 -5.63 13.65
N ARG A 34 -11.05 -6.25 12.87
CA ARG A 34 -11.02 -7.72 12.68
C ARG A 34 -10.08 -8.42 13.66
N GLY A 35 -8.98 -7.78 14.02
CA GLY A 35 -8.02 -8.33 14.96
C GLY A 35 -6.86 -7.38 15.19
N GLU A 36 -6.07 -7.72 16.20
CA GLU A 36 -4.77 -7.15 16.51
C GLU A 36 -3.96 -8.26 17.14
N THR A 37 -2.81 -8.55 16.56
CA THR A 37 -1.96 -9.64 17.01
C THR A 37 -0.51 -9.31 16.70
N VAL A 38 0.39 -9.91 17.46
CA VAL A 38 1.81 -9.98 17.11
C VAL A 38 2.00 -11.14 16.15
N LEU A 39 2.72 -10.90 15.06
CA LEU A 39 3.08 -11.92 14.08
C LEU A 39 4.52 -12.36 14.31
N THR A 40 4.75 -13.67 14.26
CA THR A 40 6.07 -14.31 14.29
C THR A 40 6.31 -15.03 12.97
N PRO A 41 7.54 -15.51 12.67
CA PRO A 41 7.82 -16.28 11.46
C PRO A 41 6.95 -17.55 11.30
N GLU A 42 6.42 -18.09 12.39
CA GLU A 42 5.55 -19.28 12.42
C GLU A 42 4.06 -18.93 12.22
N ALA A 43 3.72 -17.64 12.09
CA ALA A 43 2.35 -17.22 11.89
C ALA A 43 1.78 -17.80 10.57
N PRO A 44 0.49 -18.17 10.55
CA PRO A 44 -0.14 -18.65 9.34
C PRO A 44 -0.22 -17.55 8.28
N THR A 45 -0.38 -17.94 7.01
CA THR A 45 -0.68 -16.98 5.95
C THR A 45 -2.07 -16.39 6.15
N PHE A 46 -2.18 -15.07 5.99
CA PHE A 46 -3.44 -14.34 6.07
C PHE A 46 -3.96 -14.01 4.67
N LEU A 47 -5.19 -14.39 4.38
CA LEU A 47 -5.88 -13.99 3.15
C LEU A 47 -6.69 -12.72 3.40
N LEU A 48 -6.34 -11.65 2.70
CA LEU A 48 -7.05 -10.39 2.73
C LEU A 48 -8.01 -10.31 1.54
N LYS A 49 -9.24 -9.86 1.80
CA LYS A 49 -10.31 -9.73 0.80
C LYS A 49 -11.01 -8.40 0.97
N GLU A 50 -11.72 -7.94 -0.05
CA GLU A 50 -12.50 -6.69 -0.02
C GLU A 50 -13.44 -6.59 1.20
N ASP A 51 -13.98 -7.71 1.67
CA ASP A 51 -14.91 -7.81 2.79
C ASP A 51 -14.23 -8.26 4.12
N PHE A 52 -12.93 -8.57 4.07
CA PHE A 52 -12.20 -9.18 5.17
C PHE A 52 -10.77 -8.64 5.31
N ALA A 53 -10.55 -7.85 6.36
CA ALA A 53 -9.25 -7.32 6.75
C ALA A 53 -8.51 -6.52 5.63
N ASN A 54 -9.27 -5.94 4.69
CA ASN A 54 -8.71 -5.17 3.57
C ASN A 54 -7.99 -3.88 3.97
N ILE A 55 -8.21 -3.39 5.19
CA ILE A 55 -7.50 -2.25 5.77
C ILE A 55 -6.71 -2.79 6.96
N HIS A 56 -5.39 -2.64 6.92
CA HIS A 56 -4.48 -3.17 7.92
C HIS A 56 -3.25 -2.26 8.05
N ALA A 57 -2.57 -2.38 9.18
CA ALA A 57 -1.32 -1.70 9.46
C ALA A 57 -0.34 -2.70 10.09
N PHE A 58 0.91 -2.67 9.64
CA PHE A 58 2.00 -3.41 10.26
C PHE A 58 2.86 -2.45 11.08
N THR A 59 3.28 -2.91 12.25
CA THR A 59 4.27 -2.21 13.07
C THR A 59 5.36 -3.19 13.42
N ALA A 60 6.57 -2.93 12.92
CA ALA A 60 7.73 -3.77 13.20
C ALA A 60 8.12 -3.61 14.68
N LEU A 61 8.16 -4.73 15.41
CA LEU A 61 8.67 -4.77 16.80
C LEU A 61 10.17 -5.04 16.87
N SER A 62 10.73 -5.58 15.79
CA SER A 62 12.15 -5.82 15.53
C SER A 62 12.38 -5.74 14.02
N ASP A 63 13.63 -5.88 13.58
CA ASP A 63 13.90 -6.11 12.16
C ASP A 63 13.12 -7.34 11.68
N CYS A 64 12.35 -7.17 10.61
CA CYS A 64 11.46 -8.21 10.09
C CYS A 64 11.31 -8.09 8.57
N ALA A 65 10.92 -9.19 7.94
CA ALA A 65 10.53 -9.23 6.53
C ALA A 65 9.09 -9.71 6.41
N VAL A 66 8.32 -9.06 5.54
CA VAL A 66 6.95 -9.46 5.19
C VAL A 66 6.94 -9.83 3.72
N LEU A 67 6.34 -10.97 3.38
CA LEU A 67 6.14 -11.41 2.01
C LEU A 67 4.66 -11.28 1.65
N ASP A 68 4.34 -10.32 0.80
CA ASP A 68 2.99 -10.11 0.29
C ASP A 68 2.85 -10.58 -1.16
N VAL A 69 1.73 -11.24 -1.45
CA VAL A 69 1.34 -11.65 -2.81
C VAL A 69 0.05 -10.92 -3.17
N LEU A 70 0.16 -9.99 -4.13
CA LEU A 70 -0.96 -9.16 -4.57
C LEU A 70 -1.60 -9.71 -5.85
N MET A 71 -2.90 -9.92 -5.82
CA MET A 71 -3.67 -10.45 -6.96
C MET A 71 -5.01 -9.71 -7.09
N PRO A 72 -5.14 -8.72 -8.00
CA PRO A 72 -4.12 -8.21 -8.93
C PRO A 72 -3.06 -7.32 -8.22
N PRO A 73 -1.93 -7.01 -8.87
CA PRO A 73 -1.00 -5.98 -8.37
C PRO A 73 -1.64 -4.59 -8.43
N TYR A 74 -1.13 -3.62 -7.65
CA TYR A 74 -1.53 -2.22 -7.76
C TYR A 74 -1.12 -1.63 -9.12
N GLY A 75 -1.80 -0.58 -9.56
CA GLY A 75 -1.46 0.12 -10.79
C GLY A 75 -2.59 1.02 -11.30
N ASP A 76 -2.19 2.18 -11.81
CA ASP A 76 -3.06 3.26 -12.28
C ASP A 76 -4.00 2.79 -13.41
N GLU A 77 -3.51 1.91 -14.30
CA GLU A 77 -4.30 1.33 -15.39
C GLU A 77 -5.48 0.48 -14.91
N ALA A 78 -5.41 -0.01 -13.66
CA ALA A 78 -6.45 -0.80 -13.04
C ALA A 78 -7.27 -0.01 -11.98
N GLU A 79 -7.06 1.31 -11.87
CA GLU A 79 -7.68 2.17 -10.84
C GLU A 79 -7.46 1.60 -9.41
N ARG A 80 -6.26 1.05 -9.20
CA ARG A 80 -5.84 0.32 -8.01
C ARG A 80 -4.75 1.11 -7.31
N ASP A 81 -5.13 2.26 -6.77
CA ASP A 81 -4.24 3.11 -6.00
C ASP A 81 -4.20 2.67 -4.53
N CYS A 82 -3.05 2.90 -3.87
CA CYS A 82 -2.93 2.72 -2.43
C CYS A 82 -3.56 3.91 -1.70
N HIS A 83 -4.61 3.67 -0.93
CA HIS A 83 -5.22 4.67 -0.06
C HIS A 83 -4.79 4.49 1.39
N TYR A 84 -4.49 5.60 2.06
CA TYR A 84 -4.07 5.63 3.45
C TYR A 84 -5.18 6.17 4.33
N PHE A 85 -5.27 5.61 5.54
CA PHE A 85 -6.30 5.97 6.50
C PHE A 85 -5.69 6.18 7.87
N GLU A 86 -6.30 7.07 8.65
CA GLU A 86 -6.03 7.19 10.07
C GLU A 86 -7.31 6.94 10.87
N GLU A 87 -7.16 6.33 12.04
CA GLU A 87 -8.24 6.20 13.00
C GLU A 87 -8.44 7.54 13.72
N ILE A 88 -9.68 8.02 13.74
CA ILE A 88 -10.05 9.21 14.50
C ILE A 88 -10.87 8.83 15.74
N ALA A 89 -10.72 9.60 16.81
CA ALA A 89 -11.59 9.48 17.97
C ALA A 89 -13.03 9.82 17.55
N ALA A 90 -14.00 8.98 17.92
CA ALA A 90 -15.40 9.35 17.78
C ALA A 90 -15.73 10.44 18.80
N GLU A 91 -16.19 11.61 18.35
CA GLU A 91 -16.81 12.59 19.24
C GLU A 91 -18.17 12.05 19.67
N GLY A 92 -18.31 11.70 20.96
CA GLY A 92 -19.57 11.25 21.55
C GLY A 92 -19.89 9.78 21.30
N GLU A 93 -19.95 9.03 22.40
CA GLU A 93 -20.39 7.64 22.55
C GLU A 93 -19.68 6.57 21.70
N ALA A 94 -19.05 5.66 22.45
CA ALA A 94 -18.37 4.47 21.97
C ALA A 94 -19.20 3.72 20.91
N THR A 95 -18.80 3.83 19.66
CA THR A 95 -19.23 2.90 18.61
C THR A 95 -18.87 1.50 19.09
N GLY A 96 -19.88 0.70 19.45
CA GLY A 96 -19.73 -0.47 20.33
C GLY A 96 -18.49 -1.32 20.06
N LEU A 97 -17.72 -1.60 21.13
CA LEU A 97 -16.59 -2.54 21.36
C LEU A 97 -15.62 -2.95 20.22
N GLY A 98 -15.75 -2.46 19.00
CA GLY A 98 -14.97 -2.92 17.84
C GLY A 98 -15.18 -2.15 16.53
N THR A 99 -16.09 -1.17 16.48
CA THR A 99 -16.16 -0.24 15.34
C THR A 99 -15.18 0.92 15.56
N ARG A 100 -14.53 1.37 14.48
CA ARG A 100 -13.58 2.48 14.39
C ARG A 100 -13.99 3.43 13.29
N LEU A 101 -13.69 4.72 13.42
CA LEU A 101 -13.89 5.69 12.35
C LEU A 101 -12.56 5.93 11.64
N LEU A 102 -12.55 5.74 10.32
CA LEU A 102 -11.36 5.91 9.48
C LEU A 102 -11.53 7.11 8.57
N ARG A 103 -10.55 8.02 8.58
CA ARG A 103 -10.46 9.15 7.65
C ARG A 103 -9.40 8.87 6.61
N SER A 104 -9.73 9.14 5.34
CA SER A 104 -8.75 9.08 4.25
C SER A 104 -7.73 10.20 4.41
N ILE A 105 -6.46 9.88 4.24
CA ILE A 105 -5.35 10.82 4.32
C ILE A 105 -4.45 10.69 3.09
N ALA A 106 -3.65 11.72 2.82
CA ALA A 106 -2.50 11.59 1.94
C ALA A 106 -1.50 10.58 2.53
N PRO A 107 -0.61 9.98 1.73
CA PRO A 107 0.49 9.18 2.25
C PRO A 107 1.22 9.94 3.37
N PRO A 108 1.40 9.33 4.56
CA PRO A 108 2.06 10.01 5.68
C PRO A 108 3.46 10.47 5.28
N ALA A 109 3.86 11.69 5.70
CA ALA A 109 5.20 12.22 5.39
C ALA A 109 6.35 11.37 5.97
N SER A 110 6.07 10.57 6.99
CA SER A 110 7.02 9.64 7.60
C SER A 110 7.16 8.30 6.85
N LEU A 111 6.32 8.04 5.84
CA LEU A 111 6.37 6.82 5.05
C LEU A 111 7.51 6.88 4.04
N ASP A 112 8.60 6.14 4.31
CA ASP A 112 9.73 5.97 3.39
C ASP A 112 9.77 4.51 2.91
N ILE A 113 9.55 4.30 1.60
CA ILE A 113 9.62 3.00 0.95
C ILE A 113 10.73 3.05 -0.09
N ARG A 114 11.76 2.23 0.11
CA ARG A 114 12.91 2.13 -0.81
C ARG A 114 12.87 0.81 -1.54
N ARG A 115 12.88 0.87 -2.87
CA ARG A 115 12.97 -0.31 -3.72
C ARG A 115 14.38 -0.90 -3.63
N GLY A 116 14.47 -2.16 -3.19
CA GLY A 116 15.69 -2.96 -3.26
C GLY A 116 15.77 -3.77 -4.55
N GLU A 117 16.98 -4.23 -4.89
CA GLU A 117 17.20 -5.24 -5.92
C GLU A 117 17.08 -6.64 -5.29
N TYR A 118 16.40 -7.55 -5.98
CA TYR A 118 16.28 -8.93 -5.51
C TYR A 118 17.55 -9.72 -5.88
N CYS A 119 18.27 -10.19 -4.86
CA CYS A 119 19.52 -10.95 -5.01
C CYS A 119 19.37 -12.43 -4.63
N GLY A 120 18.14 -12.94 -4.52
CA GLY A 120 17.87 -14.34 -4.20
C GLY A 120 17.90 -15.26 -5.44
N PRO A 121 17.48 -16.53 -5.27
CA PRO A 121 17.39 -17.48 -6.37
C PRO A 121 16.53 -16.98 -7.53
N ILE A 122 17.02 -17.17 -8.77
CA ILE A 122 16.29 -16.75 -9.97
C ILE A 122 14.98 -17.55 -10.06
N VAL A 123 13.86 -16.85 -10.15
CA VAL A 123 12.55 -17.45 -10.43
C VAL A 123 12.47 -17.74 -11.93
N GLN A 124 12.54 -19.00 -12.33
CA GLN A 124 12.48 -19.38 -13.75
C GLN A 124 11.02 -19.49 -14.22
N PRO A 125 10.72 -19.15 -15.49
CA PRO A 125 9.38 -19.32 -16.06
C PRO A 125 8.84 -20.76 -15.96
N ASP A 126 9.72 -21.76 -16.07
CA ASP A 126 9.36 -23.17 -16.00
C ASP A 126 8.88 -23.60 -14.59
N ASP A 127 9.37 -22.94 -13.54
CA ASP A 127 8.93 -23.17 -12.16
C ASP A 127 7.45 -22.80 -12.01
N VAL A 128 7.04 -21.71 -12.66
CA VAL A 128 5.64 -21.24 -12.67
C VAL A 128 4.75 -22.23 -13.42
N ALA A 129 5.21 -22.78 -14.54
CA ALA A 129 4.46 -23.78 -15.30
C ALA A 129 4.30 -25.11 -14.53
N ALA A 130 5.34 -25.53 -13.80
CA ALA A 130 5.28 -26.70 -12.93
C ALA A 130 4.29 -26.51 -11.76
N LEU A 131 4.26 -25.32 -11.16
CA LEU A 131 3.30 -24.98 -10.10
C LEU A 131 1.85 -25.03 -10.59
N LYS A 132 1.57 -24.49 -11.78
CA LYS A 132 0.21 -24.55 -12.39
C LYS A 132 -0.29 -25.97 -12.64
N ARG A 133 0.62 -26.91 -12.95
CA ARG A 133 0.27 -28.34 -13.11
C ARG A 133 0.00 -29.01 -11.78
N ARG A 134 0.71 -28.61 -10.72
CA ARG A 134 0.60 -29.21 -9.39
C ARG A 134 -0.61 -28.69 -8.60
N TRP A 135 -1.02 -27.45 -8.86
CA TRP A 135 -2.21 -26.82 -8.29
C TRP A 135 -3.13 -26.31 -9.41
N PRO A 136 -3.87 -27.22 -10.09
CA PRO A 136 -4.90 -26.81 -11.02
C PRO A 136 -5.99 -26.03 -10.26
N ARG A 137 -6.52 -24.99 -10.91
CA ARG A 137 -7.57 -24.14 -10.34
C ARG A 137 -8.86 -24.91 -10.09
#